data_AF-A0A7C8AFA2-F1
#
_entry.id   AF-A0A7C8AFA2-F1
#
_cell.length_a   1.000
_cell.length_b   1.000
_cell.length_c   1.000
_cell.angle_alpha   90.00
_cell.angle_beta   90.00
_cell.angle_gamma   90.00
#
_symmetry.space_group_name_H-M   'P 1'
#
loop_
_entity.id
_entity.type
_entity.pdbx_description
1 polymer ?
#
loop_
_entity_poly.entity_id
_entity_poly.type
_entity_poly.pdbx_seq_one_letter_code
_entity_poly.pdbx_strand_id
1 'polypeptide(L)'
;MATKKQGPQIKTMRLVDMKPAEYNPREIDDEALAGLTASMKKFGCVEPIIVNVRGGANTIVGGHQRFRKAICEQCCRLWKQAKWQIYDFFAPPVSAICGTGGAVLKGKENVDYL
;
A
#
# COMPACT_ATOMS: atom_id res chain seq x y z
N MET A 1 31.03 -27.63 2.65
CA MET A 1 30.82 -27.16 1.26
C MET A 1 30.58 -25.66 1.29
N ALA A 2 31.37 -24.85 0.59
CA ALA A 2 31.18 -23.41 0.56
C ALA A 2 29.92 -23.06 -0.24
N THR A 3 28.91 -22.48 0.41
CA THR A 3 27.72 -21.97 -0.29
C THR A 3 28.14 -20.79 -1.17
N LYS A 4 27.94 -20.93 -2.49
CA LYS A 4 28.21 -19.89 -3.48
C LYS A 4 27.39 -18.63 -3.12
N LYS A 5 28.05 -17.53 -2.71
CA LYS A 5 27.37 -16.25 -2.47
C LYS A 5 26.76 -15.77 -3.80
N GLN A 6 25.44 -15.60 -3.82
CA GLN A 6 24.76 -14.95 -4.94
C GLN A 6 24.76 -13.43 -4.70
N GLY A 7 25.03 -12.66 -5.75
CA GLY A 7 24.94 -11.19 -5.71
C GLY A 7 23.49 -10.70 -5.81
N PRO A 8 23.25 -9.40 -5.57
CA PRO A 8 21.93 -8.79 -5.76
C PRO A 8 21.48 -8.90 -7.22
N GLN A 9 20.17 -9.12 -7.44
CA GLN A 9 19.56 -9.21 -8.76
C GLN A 9 18.39 -8.22 -8.86
N ILE A 10 18.26 -7.54 -10.01
CA ILE A 10 17.13 -6.67 -10.30
C ILE A 10 16.12 -7.47 -11.13
N LYS A 11 14.87 -7.53 -10.66
CA LYS A 11 13.77 -8.22 -11.33
C LYS A 11 12.48 -7.45 -11.15
N THR A 12 11.59 -7.55 -12.15
CA THR A 12 10.21 -7.07 -12.04
C THR A 12 9.39 -8.09 -11.25
N MET A 13 8.68 -7.63 -10.22
CA MET A 13 7.82 -8.45 -9.35
C MET A 13 6.46 -7.81 -9.21
N ARG A 14 5.41 -8.61 -8.97
CA ARG A 14 4.08 -8.06 -8.67
C ARG A 14 4.09 -7.51 -7.24
N LEU A 15 3.38 -6.41 -7.00
CA LEU A 15 3.32 -5.81 -5.66
C LEU A 15 2.74 -6.77 -4.61
N VAL A 16 1.79 -7.63 -5.01
CA VAL A 16 1.15 -8.63 -4.14
C VAL A 16 2.08 -9.75 -3.69
N ASP A 17 3.20 -9.97 -4.39
CA ASP A 17 4.17 -11.01 -4.04
C ASP A 17 5.18 -10.57 -3.00
N MET A 18 5.18 -9.28 -2.62
CA MET A 18 6.10 -8.67 -1.66
C MET A 18 5.41 -8.48 -0.31
N LYS A 19 6.14 -8.79 0.77
CA LYS A 19 5.63 -8.69 2.14
C LYS A 19 6.37 -7.58 2.90
N PRO A 20 5.67 -6.59 3.48
CA PRO A 20 6.32 -5.63 4.36
C PRO A 20 6.89 -6.35 5.59
N ALA A 21 8.07 -5.92 6.06
CA ALA A 21 8.62 -6.41 7.32
C ALA A 21 7.74 -5.95 8.50
N GLU A 22 7.35 -6.89 9.36
CA GLU A 22 6.51 -6.66 10.54
C GLU A 22 7.17 -5.68 11.53
N TYR A 23 8.49 -5.74 11.65
CA TYR A 23 9.28 -4.94 12.58
C TYR A 23 9.67 -3.56 12.05
N ASN A 24 8.98 -2.98 11.06
CA ASN A 24 9.34 -1.67 10.51
C ASN A 24 8.92 -0.52 11.46
N PRO A 25 9.84 0.10 12.22
CA PRO A 25 9.48 1.15 13.19
C PRO A 25 9.32 2.53 12.52
N ARG A 26 9.50 2.62 11.19
CA ARG A 26 9.50 3.89 10.48
C ARG A 26 8.07 4.36 10.24
N GLU A 27 7.73 5.43 10.93
CA GLU A 27 6.57 6.25 10.62
C GLU A 27 6.93 7.28 9.53
N ILE A 28 5.92 7.74 8.82
CA ILE A 28 6.05 8.85 7.86
C ILE A 28 4.89 9.79 8.13
N ASP A 29 5.20 11.07 8.26
CA ASP A 29 4.20 12.11 8.39
C ASP A 29 3.43 12.31 7.06
N ASP A 30 2.22 12.83 7.15
CA ASP A 30 1.34 13.04 5.99
C ASP A 30 1.94 14.01 4.97
N GLU A 31 2.66 15.05 5.40
CA GLU A 31 3.32 16.00 4.49
C GLU A 31 4.46 15.32 3.73
N ALA A 32 5.29 14.55 4.43
CA ALA A 32 6.36 13.77 3.82
C ALA A 32 5.81 12.72 2.85
N LEU A 33 4.68 12.09 3.18
CA LEU A 33 4.00 11.14 2.31
C LEU A 33 3.42 11.82 1.06
N ALA A 34 2.91 13.04 1.18
CA ALA A 34 2.45 13.85 0.05
C ALA A 34 3.62 14.22 -0.89
N GLY A 35 4.74 14.66 -0.33
CA GLY A 35 5.97 14.93 -1.08
C GLY A 35 6.49 13.69 -1.83
N LEU A 36 6.55 12.54 -1.14
CA LEU A 36 6.91 11.25 -1.74
C LEU A 36 5.97 10.88 -2.89
N THR A 37 4.67 11.08 -2.69
CA THR A 37 3.65 10.83 -3.72
C THR A 37 3.85 11.71 -4.95
N ALA A 38 4.10 13.01 -4.76
CA ALA A 38 4.33 13.93 -5.86
C ALA A 38 5.59 13.56 -6.65
N SER A 39 6.67 13.19 -5.95
CA SER A 39 7.92 12.73 -6.55
C SER A 39 7.72 11.45 -7.37
N MET A 40 7.06 10.44 -6.79
CA MET A 40 6.78 9.17 -7.47
C MET A 40 5.89 9.35 -8.71
N LYS A 41 4.93 10.29 -8.69
CA LYS A 41 4.12 10.61 -9.87
C LYS A 41 4.91 11.29 -10.97
N LYS A 42 5.85 12.18 -10.59
CA LYS A 42 6.62 12.97 -11.55
C LYS A 42 7.76 12.15 -12.18
N PHE A 43 8.44 11.33 -11.39
CA PHE A 43 9.68 10.65 -11.78
C PHE A 43 9.56 9.13 -11.83
N GLY A 44 8.46 8.56 -11.34
CA GLY A 44 8.34 7.12 -11.13
C GLY A 44 9.14 6.63 -9.92
N CYS A 45 9.33 5.31 -9.83
CA CYS A 45 10.14 4.69 -8.79
C CYS A 45 11.61 4.62 -9.23
N VAL A 46 12.35 5.71 -9.02
CA VAL A 46 13.75 5.85 -9.46
C VAL A 46 14.66 4.78 -8.86
N GLU A 47 14.46 4.49 -7.57
CA GLU A 47 15.17 3.43 -6.88
C GLU A 47 14.26 2.20 -6.71
N PRO A 48 14.75 0.98 -7.01
CA PRO A 48 13.99 -0.25 -6.79
C PRO A 48 13.74 -0.51 -5.30
N ILE A 49 12.69 -1.26 -5.00
CA ILE A 49 12.40 -1.77 -3.65
C ILE A 49 13.36 -2.92 -3.36
N ILE A 50 13.98 -2.91 -2.18
CA ILE A 50 14.94 -3.94 -1.77
C ILE A 50 14.21 -5.04 -1.02
N VAL A 51 14.27 -6.25 -1.57
CA VAL A 51 13.54 -7.41 -1.08
C VAL A 51 14.50 -8.54 -0.73
N ASN A 52 14.32 -9.13 0.45
CA ASN A 52 14.93 -10.38 0.83
C ASN A 52 14.06 -11.55 0.35
N VAL A 53 14.56 -12.26 -0.67
CA VAL A 53 13.87 -13.41 -1.29
C VAL A 53 14.14 -14.74 -0.59
N ARG A 54 14.96 -14.75 0.48
CA ARG A 54 15.33 -15.97 1.19
C ARG A 54 14.09 -16.70 1.72
N GLY A 55 14.03 -18.01 1.48
CA GLY A 55 12.93 -18.86 1.94
C GLY A 55 11.57 -18.55 1.28
N GLY A 56 11.54 -17.81 0.17
CA GLY A 56 10.30 -17.45 -0.52
C GLY A 56 9.46 -16.40 0.22
N ALA A 57 10.00 -15.78 1.27
CA ALA A 57 9.26 -14.81 2.09
C ALA A 57 9.05 -13.46 1.38
N ASN A 58 9.92 -13.10 0.43
CA ASN A 58 9.90 -11.83 -0.30
C ASN A 58 9.69 -10.62 0.62
N THR A 59 10.44 -10.58 1.72
CA THR A 59 10.30 -9.56 2.75
C THR A 59 11.00 -8.28 2.32
N ILE A 60 10.27 -7.16 2.35
CA ILE A 60 10.81 -5.84 2.04
C ILE A 60 11.77 -5.43 3.17
N VAL A 61 13.01 -5.16 2.80
CA VAL A 61 14.06 -4.67 3.71
C VAL A 61 14.29 -3.17 3.52
N GLY A 62 14.01 -2.65 2.33
CA GLY A 62 14.13 -1.22 2.03
C GLY A 62 13.06 -0.74 1.05
N GLY A 63 12.61 0.49 1.23
CA GLY A 63 11.59 1.10 0.37
C GLY A 63 10.15 0.91 0.84
N HIS A 64 9.91 0.63 2.14
CA HIS A 64 8.56 0.42 2.71
C HIS A 64 7.56 1.54 2.36
N GLN A 65 7.98 2.80 2.38
CA GLN A 65 7.08 3.93 2.08
C GLN A 65 6.70 4.00 0.60
N ARG A 66 7.65 3.71 -0.30
CA ARG A 66 7.39 3.59 -1.75
C ARG A 66 6.42 2.45 -2.03
N PHE A 67 6.63 1.30 -1.37
CA PHE A 67 5.74 0.15 -1.47
C PHE A 67 4.33 0.44 -0.99
N ARG A 68 4.19 1.04 0.21
CA ARG A 68 2.90 1.44 0.78
C ARG A 68 2.13 2.34 -0.19
N LYS A 69 2.82 3.31 -0.80
CA LYS A 69 2.20 4.21 -1.77
C LYS A 69 1.78 3.49 -3.06
N ALA A 70 2.66 2.65 -3.62
CA ALA A 70 2.38 1.90 -4.85
C ALA A 70 1.17 0.96 -4.69
N ILE A 71 1.04 0.26 -3.56
CA ILE A 71 -0.12 -0.58 -3.25
C ILE A 71 -1.40 0.26 -3.11
N CYS A 72 -1.34 1.36 -2.35
CA CYS A 72 -2.50 2.23 -2.16
C CYS A 72 -3.01 2.81 -3.49
N GLU A 73 -2.10 3.24 -4.37
CA GLU A 73 -2.46 3.74 -5.70
C GLU A 73 -3.06 2.66 -6.60
N GLN A 74 -2.51 1.44 -6.59
CA GLN A 74 -3.07 0.31 -7.34
C GLN A 74 -4.48 -0.04 -6.86
N CYS A 75 -4.72 -0.07 -5.54
CA CYS A 75 -6.05 -0.29 -4.96
C CYS A 75 -7.04 0.81 -5.39
N CYS A 76 -6.64 2.08 -5.30
CA CYS A 76 -7.45 3.22 -5.73
C CYS A 76 -7.78 3.16 -7.23
N ARG A 77 -6.81 2.76 -8.07
CA ARG A 77 -7.00 2.63 -9.52
C ARG A 77 -7.97 1.51 -9.87
N LEU A 78 -7.82 0.35 -9.23
CA LEU A 78 -8.73 -0.78 -9.41
C LEU A 78 -10.15 -0.41 -8.95
N TRP A 79 -10.30 0.28 -7.82
CA TRP A 79 -11.60 0.79 -7.37
C TRP A 79 -12.23 1.80 -8.33
N LYS A 80 -11.43 2.72 -8.91
CA LYS A 80 -11.92 3.67 -9.93
C LYS A 80 -12.32 3.00 -11.24
N GLN A 81 -11.62 1.93 -11.64
CA GLN A 81 -11.94 1.13 -12.82
C GLN A 81 -13.15 0.22 -12.57
N ALA A 82 -13.28 -0.34 -11.37
CA ALA A 82 -14.45 -1.09 -10.92
C ALA A 82 -15.70 -0.20 -10.75
N LYS A 83 -15.52 1.14 -10.70
CA LYS A 83 -16.60 2.14 -10.67
C LYS A 83 -17.44 2.21 -11.97
N TRP A 84 -17.21 1.32 -12.93
CA TRP A 84 -17.94 1.24 -14.21
C TRP A 84 -18.50 -0.15 -14.55
N GLN A 85 -18.57 -1.10 -13.60
CA GLN A 85 -19.25 -2.38 -13.87
C GLN A 85 -20.38 -2.74 -12.90
N ILE A 86 -20.58 -2.00 -11.80
CA ILE A 86 -21.65 -2.33 -10.83
C ILE A 86 -22.19 -1.04 -10.18
N TYR A 87 -22.97 -0.26 -10.93
CA TYR A 87 -23.98 0.62 -10.35
C TYR A 87 -25.30 0.28 -11.00
N ASP A 88 -26.08 -0.56 -10.33
CA ASP A 88 -27.53 -0.40 -10.39
C ASP A 88 -28.26 -0.82 -9.12
N PHE A 89 -27.65 -0.92 -7.92
CA PHE A 89 -28.53 -1.08 -6.74
C PHE A 89 -28.08 -0.53 -5.38
N PHE A 90 -26.84 -0.65 -4.89
CA PHE A 90 -26.56 -0.17 -3.52
C PHE A 90 -25.05 0.00 -3.29
N ALA A 91 -24.55 1.24 -3.22
CA ALA A 91 -23.17 1.50 -2.78
C ALA A 91 -23.21 2.48 -1.60
N PRO A 92 -22.68 2.12 -0.41
CA PRO A 92 -22.57 3.04 0.72
C PRO A 92 -21.49 4.12 0.47
N PRO A 93 -21.61 5.30 1.09
CA PRO A 93 -20.76 6.45 0.80
C PRO A 93 -19.32 6.28 1.33
N VAL A 94 -18.38 6.19 0.39
CA VAL A 94 -17.01 6.76 0.25
C VAL A 94 -16.14 7.22 1.45
N SER A 95 -16.49 7.04 2.74
CA SER A 95 -15.69 7.59 3.85
C SER A 95 -14.78 6.60 4.59
N ALA A 96 -14.82 5.29 4.30
CA ALA A 96 -14.27 4.29 5.22
C ALA A 96 -12.89 3.69 4.87
N ILE A 97 -12.27 3.98 3.71
CA ILE A 97 -11.09 3.22 3.24
C ILE A 97 -9.80 4.05 3.11
N CYS A 98 -9.86 5.37 3.29
CA CYS A 98 -8.65 6.20 3.38
C CYS A 98 -8.82 7.18 4.53
N GLY A 99 -8.44 6.75 5.74
CA GLY A 99 -8.39 7.60 6.92
C GLY A 99 -7.40 8.73 6.73
N THR A 100 -7.92 9.90 6.37
CA THR A 100 -7.32 11.22 6.66
C THR A 100 -8.46 12.10 7.14
N GLY A 101 -8.44 12.47 8.41
CA GLY A 101 -9.36 13.45 8.99
C GLY A 101 -10.37 12.84 9.96
N GLY A 102 -10.23 13.19 11.24
CA GLY A 102 -11.19 12.84 12.28
C GLY A 102 -12.57 13.40 11.97
N ALA A 103 -13.57 12.51 11.95
CA ALA A 103 -14.95 12.89 12.19
C ALA A 103 -15.30 12.37 13.59
N VAL A 104 -15.43 13.29 14.55
CA VAL A 104 -16.07 13.03 15.83
C VAL A 104 -17.50 12.59 15.54
N LEU A 105 -17.78 11.30 15.71
CA LEU A 105 -19.14 10.79 15.72
C LEU A 105 -19.79 11.24 17.04
N LYS A 106 -20.40 12.44 17.04
CA LYS A 106 -21.47 12.74 17.99
C LYS A 106 -22.62 11.78 17.68
N GLY A 107 -23.00 11.01 18.69
CA GLY A 107 -23.85 9.84 18.56
C GLY A 107 -25.26 10.10 18.03
N LYS A 108 -25.91 8.96 17.75
CA LYS A 108 -27.35 8.63 17.87
C LYS A 108 -27.44 7.15 17.47
N GLU A 109 -27.48 6.25 18.44
CA GLU A 109 -28.69 5.60 18.99
C GLU A 109 -28.78 4.17 18.47
N ASN A 110 -29.11 3.27 19.39
CA ASN A 110 -29.19 1.82 19.26
C ASN A 110 -30.08 1.38 18.09
N VAL A 111 -29.68 0.33 17.37
CA VAL A 111 -30.64 -0.70 16.96
C VAL A 111 -29.94 -2.07 16.94
N ASP A 112 -30.33 -2.93 17.86
CA ASP A 112 -30.08 -4.37 17.86
C ASP A 112 -30.81 -5.03 16.69
N TYR A 113 -30.18 -6.05 16.07
CA TYR A 113 -30.78 -6.79 14.96
C TYR A 113 -31.83 -7.80 15.45
N LEU A 114 -33.11 -7.51 15.20
CA LEU A 114 -34.15 -8.44 14.70
C LEU A 114 -35.07 -7.69 13.74
#